data_AF-X0X380-F1
#
_entry.id   AF-X0X380-F1
#
_cell.length_a   1.000
_cell.length_b   1.000
_cell.length_c   1.000
_cell.angle_alpha   90.00
_cell.angle_beta   90.00
_cell.angle_gamma   90.00
#
_symmetry.space_group_name_H-M   'P 1'
#
loop_
_entity.id
_entity.type
_entity.pdbx_description
1 polymer ?
#
loop_
_entity_poly.entity_id
_entity_poly.type
_entity_poly.pdbx_seq_one_letter_code
_entity_poly.pdbx_strand_id
1 'polypeptide(L)'
;DALGWVVMTQGDAELVLVTSQGRSIRFLESTVRPQGATAGGMKGISLGEGDRVVAMDVARKGADLLIATANGFAKRTSLAEYGSQGRGGLGLLTLDTKKTPLTGPIAGAQVVLRGEEVLLVSSSGAMLRVHAADVKQIARASWGRLVTKTGRGAAMQLKDGTVTAVVRLVGSRSAKGSRKSRSPASADAGKAPRKRTRARRPPSAKKKARQAKTKTRASTVGDKAAQGEKELPPSRAANRRRRTRRPTV
;
A
#
# COMPACT_ATOMS: atom_id res chain seq x y z
N ASP A 1 -0.06 -1.54 29.75
CA ASP A 1 -0.54 -0.89 28.52
C ASP A 1 0.25 0.41 28.31
N ALA A 2 0.19 1.04 27.13
CA ALA A 2 0.86 2.31 26.85
C ALA A 2 0.10 3.15 25.81
N LEU A 3 0.02 4.46 26.03
CA LEU A 3 -0.61 5.40 25.10
C LEU A 3 0.29 5.62 23.87
N GLY A 4 -0.03 4.95 22.75
CA GLY A 4 0.76 5.05 21.52
C GLY A 4 0.49 6.28 20.66
N TRP A 5 -0.76 6.76 20.61
CA TRP A 5 -1.19 7.86 19.72
C TRP A 5 -2.31 8.69 20.33
N VAL A 6 -2.34 9.98 19.99
CA VAL A 6 -3.41 10.92 20.30
C VAL A 6 -3.72 11.70 19.01
N VAL A 7 -5.01 11.94 18.74
CA VAL A 7 -5.47 12.76 17.61
C VAL A 7 -6.72 13.54 18.02
N MET A 8 -6.92 14.71 17.43
CA MET A 8 -8.11 15.53 17.61
C MET A 8 -9.05 15.32 16.41
N THR A 9 -10.33 15.13 16.69
CA THR A 9 -11.41 14.84 15.74
C THR A 9 -12.63 15.72 16.04
N GLN A 10 -13.73 15.57 15.30
CA GLN A 10 -14.90 16.48 15.35
C GLN A 10 -16.26 15.78 15.52
N GLY A 11 -16.30 14.44 15.56
CA GLY A 11 -17.50 13.62 15.74
C GLY A 11 -17.91 12.79 14.51
N ASP A 12 -17.34 13.08 13.34
CA ASP A 12 -17.64 12.45 12.05
C ASP A 12 -16.48 11.59 11.49
N ALA A 13 -15.34 11.53 12.17
CA ALA A 13 -14.15 10.87 11.65
C ALA A 13 -14.28 9.33 11.63
N GLU A 14 -13.54 8.70 10.72
CA GLU A 14 -13.25 7.26 10.80
C GLU A 14 -11.81 7.04 11.26
N LEU A 15 -11.65 6.15 12.24
CA LEU A 15 -10.35 5.79 12.81
C LEU A 15 -9.83 4.51 12.16
N VAL A 16 -8.54 4.48 11.83
CA VAL A 16 -7.85 3.28 11.32
C VAL A 16 -6.83 2.83 12.37
N LEU A 17 -6.92 1.57 12.80
CA LEU A 17 -5.90 0.92 13.63
C LEU A 17 -5.17 -0.13 12.81
N VAL A 18 -3.87 -0.34 13.06
CA VAL A 18 -3.04 -1.38 12.41
C VAL A 18 -2.28 -2.16 13.47
N THR A 19 -2.16 -3.48 13.30
CA THR A 19 -1.48 -4.37 14.24
C THR A 19 -0.17 -4.94 13.72
N SER A 20 0.72 -5.35 14.64
CA SER A 20 2.04 -5.90 14.33
C SER A 20 1.97 -7.16 13.46
N GLN A 21 0.97 -8.03 13.70
CA GLN A 21 0.76 -9.27 12.93
C GLN A 21 -0.05 -9.05 11.63
N GLY A 22 -0.26 -7.81 11.19
CA GLY A 22 -0.82 -7.52 9.88
C GLY A 22 -2.34 -7.52 9.78
N ARG A 23 -3.04 -7.14 10.86
CA ARG A 23 -4.47 -6.79 10.82
C ARG A 23 -4.65 -5.27 10.79
N SER A 24 -5.80 -4.83 10.29
CA SER A 24 -6.24 -3.44 10.42
C SER A 24 -7.77 -3.38 10.51
N ILE A 25 -8.29 -2.51 11.38
CA ILE A 25 -9.72 -2.21 11.44
C ILE A 25 -9.93 -0.73 11.14
N ARG A 26 -11.04 -0.42 10.49
CA ARG A 26 -11.56 0.93 10.28
C ARG A 26 -12.95 1.01 10.88
N PHE A 27 -13.27 2.05 11.63
CA PHE A 27 -14.60 2.26 12.21
C PHE A 27 -14.91 3.75 12.40
N LEU A 28 -16.19 4.11 12.38
CA LEU A 28 -16.69 5.46 12.70
C LEU A 28 -16.47 5.79 14.18
N GLU A 29 -15.97 6.99 14.47
CA GLU A 29 -15.71 7.43 15.84
C GLU A 29 -16.98 7.58 16.68
N SER A 30 -18.14 7.78 16.05
CA SER A 30 -19.45 7.75 16.73
C SER A 30 -19.77 6.41 17.43
N THR A 31 -19.03 5.34 17.13
CA THR A 31 -19.07 4.07 17.89
C THR A 31 -18.28 4.11 19.21
N VAL A 32 -17.61 5.23 19.49
CA VAL A 32 -16.88 5.57 20.71
C VAL A 32 -17.64 6.72 21.39
N ARG A 33 -18.53 6.39 22.33
CA ARG A 33 -19.14 7.40 23.21
C ARG A 33 -18.05 8.25 23.90
N PRO A 34 -18.26 9.56 24.13
CA PRO A 34 -17.40 10.35 25.00
C PRO A 34 -17.29 9.73 26.40
N GLN A 35 -16.13 9.90 27.05
CA GLN A 35 -15.86 9.42 28.40
C GLN A 35 -15.04 10.46 29.18
N GLY A 36 -15.21 10.49 30.51
CA GLY A 36 -14.37 11.30 31.39
C GLY A 36 -12.95 10.74 31.53
N ALA A 37 -12.00 11.58 31.96
CA ALA A 37 -10.56 11.27 31.99
C ALA A 37 -10.16 10.06 32.85
N THR A 38 -11.01 9.63 33.79
CA THR A 38 -10.79 8.47 34.67
C THR A 38 -11.26 7.13 34.07
N ALA A 39 -11.85 7.12 32.87
CA ALA A 39 -12.39 5.91 32.27
C ALA A 39 -11.31 5.07 31.54
N GLY A 40 -11.36 3.75 31.70
CA GLY A 40 -10.47 2.78 31.02
C GLY A 40 -10.69 2.63 29.50
N GLY A 41 -11.28 3.62 28.84
CA GLY A 41 -11.52 3.64 27.39
C GLY A 41 -12.48 2.56 26.87
N MET A 42 -12.33 2.23 25.58
CA MET A 42 -13.11 1.20 24.87
C MET A 42 -12.24 0.48 23.85
N LYS A 43 -12.40 -0.85 23.75
CA LYS A 43 -11.65 -1.72 22.83
C LYS A 43 -11.83 -1.30 21.35
N GLY A 44 -10.76 -0.84 20.71
CA GLY A 44 -10.76 -0.44 19.29
C GLY A 44 -10.71 -1.61 18.31
N ILE A 45 -9.86 -2.61 18.58
CA ILE A 45 -9.64 -3.81 17.77
C ILE A 45 -9.49 -5.05 18.68
N SER A 46 -9.84 -6.24 18.19
CA SER A 46 -9.46 -7.51 18.82
C SER A 46 -8.12 -7.98 18.29
N LEU A 47 -7.14 -8.03 19.20
CA LEU A 47 -5.80 -8.55 18.97
C LEU A 47 -5.78 -10.08 19.11
N GLY A 48 -4.90 -10.74 18.37
CA GLY A 48 -4.52 -12.13 18.61
C GLY A 48 -3.46 -12.25 19.71
N GLU A 49 -3.11 -13.48 20.08
CA GLU A 49 -2.03 -13.74 21.04
C GLU A 49 -0.69 -13.17 20.53
N GLY A 50 0.02 -12.44 21.38
CA GLY A 50 1.27 -11.76 21.03
C GLY A 50 1.14 -10.61 20.03
N ASP A 51 -0.06 -10.20 19.63
CA ASP A 51 -0.26 -9.05 18.74
C ASP A 51 -0.45 -7.75 19.53
N ARG A 52 -0.14 -6.61 18.90
CA ARG A 52 -0.28 -5.27 19.46
C ARG A 52 -0.62 -4.26 18.37
N VAL A 53 -1.24 -3.15 18.73
CA VAL A 53 -1.41 -2.00 17.82
C VAL A 53 -0.04 -1.36 17.56
N VAL A 54 0.25 -1.03 16.30
CA VAL A 54 1.49 -0.37 15.83
C VAL A 54 1.23 0.91 15.03
N ALA A 55 -0.04 1.24 14.78
CA ALA A 55 -0.44 2.57 14.31
C ALA A 55 -1.91 2.85 14.64
N MET A 56 -2.21 4.13 14.83
CA MET A 56 -3.53 4.73 14.82
C MET A 56 -3.47 6.02 14.00
N ASP A 57 -4.44 6.25 13.12
CA ASP A 57 -4.53 7.44 12.28
C ASP A 57 -5.97 7.67 11.79
N VAL A 58 -6.28 8.87 11.32
CA VAL A 58 -7.62 9.21 10.80
C VAL A 58 -7.70 8.88 9.31
N ALA A 59 -8.77 8.20 8.90
CA ALA A 59 -9.04 7.91 7.50
C ALA A 59 -9.31 9.20 6.72
N ARG A 60 -8.63 9.39 5.58
CA ARG A 60 -8.79 10.58 4.73
C ARG A 60 -9.27 10.16 3.33
N LYS A 61 -10.25 10.90 2.79
CA LYS A 61 -10.82 10.64 1.46
C LYS A 61 -9.73 10.71 0.38
N GLY A 62 -9.59 9.64 -0.41
CA GLY A 62 -8.56 9.55 -1.46
C GLY A 62 -7.13 9.27 -0.97
N ALA A 63 -6.93 8.98 0.32
CA ALA A 63 -5.63 8.56 0.85
C ALA A 63 -5.42 7.04 0.78
N ASP A 64 -4.16 6.62 0.85
CA ASP A 64 -3.73 5.23 1.03
C ASP A 64 -3.33 4.99 2.49
N LEU A 65 -3.45 3.75 2.97
CA LEU A 65 -2.69 3.29 4.12
C LEU A 65 -1.30 2.86 3.63
N LEU A 66 -0.25 3.54 4.10
CA LEU A 66 1.14 3.12 3.95
C LEU A 66 1.53 2.29 5.17
N ILE A 67 2.09 1.10 4.95
CA ILE A 67 2.70 0.28 6.01
C ILE A 67 4.19 0.09 5.73
N ALA A 68 5.00 -0.04 6.78
CA ALA A 68 6.37 -0.56 6.70
C ALA A 68 6.59 -1.67 7.75
N THR A 69 7.38 -2.67 7.39
CA THR A 69 7.71 -3.82 8.23
C THR A 69 9.13 -3.72 8.79
N ALA A 70 9.43 -4.48 9.85
CA ALA A 70 10.71 -4.46 10.53
C ALA A 70 11.92 -4.67 9.60
N ASN A 71 11.80 -5.51 8.56
CA ASN A 71 12.89 -5.80 7.61
C ASN A 71 12.90 -4.84 6.39
N GLY A 72 12.23 -3.68 6.47
CA GLY A 72 12.29 -2.64 5.44
C GLY A 72 11.44 -2.92 4.20
N PHE A 73 10.39 -3.75 4.29
CA PHE A 73 9.39 -3.87 3.23
C PHE A 73 8.28 -2.84 3.45
N ALA A 74 7.87 -2.15 2.41
CA ALA A 74 6.77 -1.19 2.47
C ALA A 74 5.78 -1.37 1.31
N LYS A 75 4.56 -0.87 1.53
CA LYS A 75 3.56 -0.70 0.47
C LYS A 75 2.59 0.44 0.82
N ARG A 76 1.88 0.91 -0.20
CA ARG A 76 0.60 1.59 -0.03
C ARG A 76 -0.54 0.67 -0.46
N THR A 77 -1.70 0.87 0.13
CA THR A 77 -2.95 0.20 -0.25
C THR A 77 -4.09 1.21 -0.08
N SER A 78 -5.03 1.29 -1.02
CA SER A 78 -6.06 2.33 -0.95
C SER A 78 -6.95 2.16 0.28
N LEU A 79 -7.27 3.25 0.99
CA LEU A 79 -8.27 3.17 2.07
C LEU A 79 -9.63 2.67 1.59
N ALA A 80 -9.94 2.75 0.29
CA ALA A 80 -11.15 2.14 -0.28
C ALA A 80 -11.19 0.60 -0.14
N GLU A 81 -10.03 -0.08 -0.05
CA GLU A 81 -9.98 -1.53 0.22
C GLU A 81 -10.28 -1.87 1.69
N TYR A 82 -10.11 -0.90 2.59
CA TYR A 82 -10.42 -1.01 4.02
C TYR A 82 -11.84 -0.49 4.25
N GLY A 83 -12.83 -1.33 4.01
CA GLY A 83 -14.22 -1.04 4.36
C GLY A 83 -14.39 -0.83 5.87
N SER A 84 -15.34 0.02 6.25
CA SER A 84 -15.67 0.25 7.66
C SER A 84 -16.27 -0.99 8.31
N GLN A 85 -15.99 -1.20 9.60
CA GLN A 85 -16.41 -2.38 10.37
C GLN A 85 -16.88 -1.96 11.77
N GLY A 86 -17.59 -2.86 12.46
CA GLY A 86 -17.91 -2.67 13.88
C GLY A 86 -16.64 -2.64 14.75
N ARG A 87 -16.48 -1.58 15.54
CA ARG A 87 -15.36 -1.41 16.48
C ARG A 87 -15.19 -2.65 17.38
N GLY A 88 -13.94 -3.05 17.60
CA GLY A 88 -13.60 -4.22 18.42
C GLY A 88 -13.55 -5.55 17.67
N GLY A 89 -13.88 -5.59 16.37
CA GLY A 89 -13.67 -6.76 15.51
C GLY A 89 -12.19 -7.14 15.32
N LEU A 90 -11.93 -8.27 14.66
CA LEU A 90 -10.57 -8.78 14.37
C LEU A 90 -9.82 -8.02 13.25
N GLY A 91 -10.50 -7.14 12.52
CA GLY A 91 -9.94 -6.42 11.40
C GLY A 91 -9.69 -7.25 10.13
N LEU A 92 -9.44 -6.55 9.04
CA LEU A 92 -9.09 -7.07 7.73
C LEU A 92 -7.60 -7.42 7.66
N LEU A 93 -7.27 -8.44 6.86
CA LEU A 93 -5.88 -8.78 6.55
C LEU A 93 -5.21 -7.63 5.78
N THR A 94 -4.02 -7.24 6.22
CA THR A 94 -3.27 -6.03 5.83
C THR A 94 -1.83 -6.36 5.38
N LEU A 95 -1.28 -7.47 5.84
CA LEU A 95 -0.02 -8.08 5.39
C LEU A 95 -0.29 -9.57 5.09
N ASP A 96 0.39 -10.16 4.11
CA ASP A 96 0.36 -11.62 3.95
C ASP A 96 1.16 -12.29 5.09
N THR A 97 0.47 -12.91 6.05
CA THR A 97 1.10 -13.52 7.23
C THR A 97 2.02 -14.70 6.88
N LYS A 98 1.86 -15.32 5.69
CA LYS A 98 2.80 -16.34 5.19
C LYS A 98 4.17 -15.76 4.81
N LYS A 99 4.29 -14.42 4.78
CA LYS A 99 5.53 -13.70 4.46
C LYS A 99 6.13 -12.97 5.65
N THR A 100 5.51 -12.99 6.83
CA THR A 100 6.06 -12.44 8.07
C THR A 100 7.50 -12.92 8.37
N PRO A 101 7.90 -14.18 8.12
CA PRO A 101 9.31 -14.60 8.29
C PRO A 101 10.31 -13.88 7.39
N LEU A 102 9.88 -13.39 6.21
CA LEU A 102 10.70 -12.61 5.28
C LEU A 102 10.64 -11.11 5.58
N THR A 103 9.44 -10.58 5.86
CA THR A 103 9.23 -9.13 6.03
C THR A 103 9.48 -8.63 7.45
N GLY A 104 9.44 -9.52 8.43
CA GLY A 104 9.18 -9.15 9.82
C GLY A 104 7.72 -8.70 10.03
N PRO A 105 7.33 -8.39 11.28
CA PRO A 105 6.03 -7.79 11.59
C PRO A 105 5.93 -6.36 11.04
N ILE A 106 4.71 -5.79 11.01
CA ILE A 106 4.53 -4.35 10.76
C ILE A 106 5.20 -3.56 11.90
N ALA A 107 6.10 -2.66 11.52
CA ALA A 107 6.79 -1.75 12.44
C ALA A 107 5.98 -0.47 12.68
N GLY A 108 5.29 0.02 11.63
CA GLY A 108 4.38 1.15 11.73
C GLY A 108 3.58 1.36 10.45
N ALA A 109 2.59 2.24 10.52
CA ALA A 109 1.75 2.63 9.40
C ALA A 109 1.29 4.08 9.52
N GLN A 110 0.95 4.70 8.39
CA GLN A 110 0.43 6.06 8.29
C GLN A 110 -0.59 6.14 7.15
N VAL A 111 -1.69 6.87 7.33
CA VAL A 111 -2.58 7.27 6.24
C VAL A 111 -1.90 8.41 5.47
N VAL A 112 -1.66 8.23 4.18
CA VAL A 112 -0.91 9.19 3.36
C VAL A 112 -1.67 9.59 2.10
N LEU A 113 -1.64 10.89 1.78
CA LEU A 113 -1.98 11.38 0.45
C LEU A 113 -0.76 11.21 -0.47
N ARG A 114 -0.99 11.01 -1.77
CA ARG A 114 0.07 10.67 -2.74
C ARG A 114 1.23 11.68 -2.80
N GLY A 115 0.97 12.95 -2.50
CA GLY A 115 1.97 14.02 -2.47
C GLY A 115 2.69 14.24 -1.14
N GLU A 116 2.36 13.47 -0.10
CA GLU A 116 3.00 13.57 1.22
C GLU A 116 4.29 12.73 1.27
N GLU A 117 5.04 12.89 2.37
CA GLU A 117 6.26 12.13 2.65
C GLU A 117 6.18 11.43 4.00
N VAL A 118 6.89 10.30 4.13
CA VAL A 118 7.10 9.61 5.41
C VAL A 118 8.59 9.50 5.72
N LEU A 119 8.92 9.53 7.01
CA LEU A 119 10.22 9.19 7.53
C LEU A 119 10.17 7.75 8.08
N LEU A 120 10.99 6.86 7.52
CA LEU A 120 11.30 5.56 8.13
C LEU A 120 12.53 5.73 9.03
N VAL A 121 12.47 5.21 10.25
CA VAL A 121 13.59 5.27 11.21
C VAL A 121 13.96 3.84 11.62
N SER A 122 15.26 3.56 11.73
CA SER A 122 15.76 2.26 12.19
C SER A 122 16.20 2.26 13.66
N SER A 123 16.33 1.07 14.26
CA SER A 123 16.96 0.88 15.58
C SER A 123 18.43 1.33 15.61
N SER A 124 19.11 1.34 14.45
CA SER A 124 20.45 1.88 14.25
C SER A 124 20.49 3.41 14.07
N GLY A 125 19.38 4.12 14.25
CA GLY A 125 19.28 5.58 14.14
C GLY A 125 19.34 6.12 12.71
N ALA A 126 19.46 5.25 11.69
CA ALA A 126 19.38 5.66 10.30
C ALA A 126 17.97 6.14 9.96
N MET A 127 17.87 7.24 9.21
CA MET A 127 16.60 7.87 8.83
C MET A 127 16.47 7.95 7.32
N LEU A 128 15.23 7.74 6.84
CA LEU A 128 14.91 7.80 5.43
C LEU A 128 13.61 8.55 5.17
N ARG A 129 13.73 9.65 4.44
CA ARG A 129 12.60 10.39 3.87
C ARG A 129 12.13 9.76 2.55
N VAL A 130 10.83 9.51 2.42
CA VAL A 130 10.20 8.83 1.27
C VAL A 130 8.97 9.58 0.78
N HIS A 131 8.89 9.89 -0.50
CA HIS A 131 7.63 10.32 -1.13
C HIS A 131 6.63 9.16 -1.13
N ALA A 132 5.42 9.39 -0.63
CA ALA A 132 4.35 8.39 -0.66
C ALA A 132 4.17 7.84 -2.08
N ALA A 133 4.18 8.70 -3.10
CA ALA A 133 4.13 8.34 -4.52
C ALA A 133 5.09 7.22 -4.94
N ASP A 134 6.33 7.18 -4.42
CA ASP A 134 7.36 6.20 -4.78
C ASP A 134 7.04 4.81 -4.22
N VAL A 135 6.44 4.75 -3.03
CA VAL A 135 6.03 3.49 -2.41
C VAL A 135 4.94 2.84 -3.26
N LYS A 136 5.20 1.61 -3.71
CA LYS A 136 4.31 0.93 -4.64
C LYS A 136 2.94 0.66 -4.00
N GLN A 137 1.89 1.11 -4.67
CA GLN A 137 0.50 0.80 -4.35
C GLN A 137 0.16 -0.62 -4.84
N ILE A 138 -0.34 -1.47 -3.93
CA ILE A 138 -0.81 -2.85 -4.17
C ILE A 138 -1.87 -3.25 -3.14
N ALA A 139 -2.62 -4.32 -3.42
CA ALA A 139 -3.75 -4.77 -2.62
C ALA A 139 -3.42 -5.18 -1.17
N ARG A 140 -4.44 -5.21 -0.31
CA ARG A 140 -4.34 -5.54 1.13
C ARG A 140 -3.64 -6.86 1.46
N ALA A 141 -4.01 -7.96 0.82
CA ALA A 141 -3.47 -9.29 1.12
C ALA A 141 -2.11 -9.53 0.43
N SER A 142 -1.11 -8.69 0.72
CA SER A 142 0.22 -8.73 0.08
C SER A 142 1.33 -8.25 1.03
N TRP A 143 2.58 -8.57 0.70
CA TRP A 143 3.76 -8.39 1.54
C TRP A 143 4.63 -7.16 1.20
N GLY A 144 4.26 -6.38 0.17
CA GLY A 144 4.96 -5.15 -0.21
C GLY A 144 6.18 -5.34 -1.12
N ARG A 145 7.10 -4.39 -1.07
CA ARG A 145 8.41 -4.44 -1.73
C ARG A 145 9.48 -3.89 -0.78
N LEU A 146 10.68 -4.45 -0.85
CA LEU A 146 11.85 -3.89 -0.15
C LEU A 146 12.14 -2.49 -0.70
N VAL A 147 12.30 -1.51 0.18
CA VAL A 147 12.59 -0.13 -0.26
C VAL A 147 14.11 0.02 -0.40
N THR A 148 14.69 -0.16 -1.60
CA THR A 148 16.15 -0.11 -1.86
C THR A 148 16.65 1.15 -2.62
N LYS A 149 17.73 1.79 -2.12
CA LYS A 149 18.16 3.13 -2.55
C LYS A 149 18.70 3.12 -3.97
N THR A 150 17.83 3.45 -4.92
CA THR A 150 18.14 3.55 -6.35
C THR A 150 17.90 4.99 -6.83
N GLY A 151 18.62 5.42 -7.87
CA GLY A 151 18.68 6.83 -8.30
C GLY A 151 17.40 7.45 -8.88
N ARG A 152 16.21 6.88 -8.59
CA ARG A 152 14.90 7.34 -9.05
C ARG A 152 13.77 7.22 -8.01
N GLY A 153 14.05 6.81 -6.76
CA GLY A 153 13.03 6.68 -5.72
C GLY A 153 13.62 6.42 -4.33
N ALA A 154 12.92 6.90 -3.31
CA ALA A 154 13.42 6.90 -1.93
C ALA A 154 13.29 5.54 -1.21
N ALA A 155 14.30 5.19 -0.39
CA ALA A 155 14.49 3.83 0.10
C ALA A 155 15.63 3.60 1.15
N MET A 156 15.40 2.72 2.13
CA MET A 156 16.30 2.39 3.26
C MET A 156 16.83 0.98 3.10
N GLN A 157 18.09 0.87 2.71
CA GLN A 157 18.83 -0.38 2.85
C GLN A 157 19.35 -0.46 4.29
N LEU A 158 18.62 -1.18 5.14
CA LEU A 158 19.10 -1.59 6.47
C LEU A 158 20.36 -2.44 6.25
N LYS A 159 21.54 -1.85 6.51
CA LYS A 159 22.77 -2.63 6.70
C LYS A 159 22.69 -3.38 8.02
N ASP A 160 22.30 -2.64 9.07
CA ASP A 160 22.17 -3.11 10.44
C ASP A 160 20.90 -2.52 11.06
N GLY A 161 20.20 -3.31 11.88
CA GLY A 161 18.98 -2.92 12.58
C GLY A 161 17.68 -3.17 11.81
N THR A 162 16.55 -2.80 12.43
CA THR A 162 15.18 -2.96 11.91
C THR A 162 14.47 -1.62 11.85
N VAL A 163 13.44 -1.48 11.00
CA VAL A 163 12.53 -0.32 11.06
C VAL A 163 11.81 -0.33 12.41
N THR A 164 11.86 0.80 13.12
CA THR A 164 11.22 0.99 14.44
C THR A 164 10.07 2.00 14.40
N ALA A 165 10.09 2.97 13.47
CA ALA A 165 9.04 3.98 13.35
C ALA A 165 8.76 4.39 11.89
N VAL A 166 7.52 4.84 11.66
CA VAL A 166 7.02 5.42 10.40
C VAL A 166 6.29 6.73 10.74
N VAL A 167 6.82 7.87 10.31
CA VAL A 167 6.31 9.20 10.69
C VAL A 167 5.91 10.00 9.45
N ARG A 168 4.65 10.43 9.33
CA ARG A 168 4.22 11.35 8.26
C ARG A 168 4.87 12.73 8.45
N LEU A 169 5.62 13.18 7.45
CA LEU A 169 6.25 14.50 7.45
C LEU A 169 5.25 15.56 7.04
N VAL A 170 4.66 16.25 8.02
CA VAL A 170 3.83 17.45 7.79
C VAL A 170 4.75 18.62 7.45
N GLY A 171 4.95 18.85 6.16
CA GLY A 171 5.86 19.89 5.68
C GLY A 171 5.30 21.31 5.88
N SER A 172 6.01 22.13 6.64
CA SER A 172 6.10 23.54 6.27
C SER A 172 6.70 23.63 4.85
N ARG A 173 6.25 24.59 4.04
CA ARG A 173 6.71 24.74 2.65
C ARG A 173 8.19 25.13 2.64
N SER A 174 9.08 24.18 2.37
CA SER A 174 10.47 24.48 2.05
C SER A 174 10.49 25.38 0.81
N ALA A 175 10.90 26.63 1.00
CA ALA A 175 10.85 27.66 -0.03
C ALA A 175 11.89 27.33 -1.11
N LYS A 176 11.44 26.72 -2.21
CA LYS A 176 12.29 26.38 -3.37
C LYS A 176 12.65 27.66 -4.14
N GLY A 177 13.58 28.43 -3.56
CA GLY A 177 14.03 29.72 -4.08
C GLY A 177 14.54 29.60 -5.52
N SER A 178 13.81 30.22 -6.45
CA SER A 178 14.07 30.18 -7.88
C SER A 178 15.22 31.11 -8.31
N ARG A 179 16.41 30.92 -7.73
CA ARG A 179 17.64 31.54 -8.27
C ARG A 179 17.96 30.92 -9.63
N LYS A 180 17.51 31.61 -10.68
CA LYS A 180 17.83 31.33 -12.09
C LYS A 180 19.33 31.07 -12.24
N SER A 181 19.68 30.03 -12.98
CA SER A 181 21.00 29.87 -13.57
C SER A 181 21.27 31.01 -14.56
N ARG A 182 21.96 32.06 -14.12
CA ARG A 182 22.64 32.99 -15.03
C ARG A 182 23.91 32.29 -15.51
N SER A 183 23.89 31.78 -16.73
CA SER A 183 25.13 31.40 -17.43
C SER A 183 26.06 32.61 -17.52
N PRO A 184 27.38 32.48 -17.29
CA PRO A 184 28.31 33.56 -17.54
C PRO A 184 28.36 33.83 -19.05
N ALA A 185 28.09 35.07 -19.45
CA ALA A 185 28.31 35.51 -20.82
C ALA A 185 29.80 35.84 -20.99
N SER A 186 30.52 34.99 -21.74
CA SER A 186 31.90 35.27 -22.14
C SER A 186 31.93 36.42 -23.14
N ALA A 187 32.59 37.52 -22.78
CA ALA A 187 32.94 38.59 -23.70
C ALA A 187 34.41 38.43 -24.10
N ASP A 188 34.67 38.23 -25.39
CA ASP A 188 35.97 38.52 -26.01
C ASP A 188 35.78 38.91 -27.49
N ALA A 189 36.80 39.48 -28.10
CA ALA A 189 36.72 40.34 -29.28
C ALA A 189 36.44 39.62 -30.60
N GLY A 190 35.74 40.31 -31.50
CA GLY A 190 35.57 39.88 -32.88
C GLY A 190 36.74 40.31 -33.78
N LYS A 191 37.25 39.39 -34.61
CA LYS A 191 37.99 39.75 -35.82
C LYS A 191 37.78 38.71 -36.93
N ALA A 192 37.36 39.17 -38.09
CA ALA A 192 37.31 38.41 -39.35
C ALA A 192 38.42 38.97 -40.30
N PRO A 193 38.54 38.57 -41.59
CA PRO A 193 37.85 37.49 -42.33
C PRO A 193 38.80 36.63 -43.22
N ARG A 194 38.28 35.60 -43.92
CA ARG A 194 38.24 35.49 -45.42
C ARG A 194 38.29 34.06 -46.03
N LYS A 195 37.34 33.84 -46.96
CA LYS A 195 37.42 33.16 -48.29
C LYS A 195 37.49 31.63 -48.44
N ARG A 196 36.76 31.18 -49.49
CA ARG A 196 36.96 30.00 -50.38
C ARG A 196 36.62 28.59 -49.83
N THR A 197 36.07 27.62 -50.60
CA THR A 197 35.29 27.62 -51.87
C THR A 197 34.66 26.24 -52.13
N ARG A 198 33.49 26.18 -52.79
CA ARG A 198 32.92 24.99 -53.52
C ARG A 198 32.56 23.74 -52.66
N ALA A 199 31.73 22.78 -53.09
CA ALA A 199 30.59 22.75 -54.04
C ALA A 199 29.85 21.37 -53.99
N ARG A 200 28.76 21.23 -54.78
CA ARG A 200 28.07 20.00 -55.26
C ARG A 200 26.90 19.44 -54.42
N ARG A 201 26.17 18.52 -55.07
CA ARG A 201 24.75 18.12 -54.87
C ARG A 201 24.61 16.68 -54.32
N PRO A 202 23.44 16.31 -53.74
CA PRO A 202 23.09 14.92 -53.42
C PRO A 202 22.75 14.08 -54.67
N PRO A 203 22.86 12.75 -54.59
CA PRO A 203 21.69 11.85 -54.58
C PRO A 203 21.79 10.80 -53.44
N SER A 204 20.99 9.73 -53.26
CA SER A 204 19.88 9.11 -54.03
C SER A 204 18.97 8.29 -53.08
N ALA A 205 17.79 7.84 -53.54
CA ALA A 205 16.92 6.88 -52.84
C ALA A 205 16.79 5.51 -53.57
N LYS A 206 16.49 4.43 -52.84
CA LYS A 206 15.95 3.10 -53.26
C LYS A 206 15.58 2.33 -51.97
N LYS A 207 14.38 1.79 -51.68
CA LYS A 207 13.16 1.34 -52.42
C LYS A 207 13.15 -0.15 -52.82
N LYS A 208 12.53 -0.99 -51.97
CA LYS A 208 11.91 -2.35 -52.16
C LYS A 208 11.04 -2.59 -50.89
N ALA A 209 9.77 -3.05 -50.84
CA ALA A 209 8.84 -3.72 -51.77
C ALA A 209 9.29 -5.12 -52.24
N ARG A 210 8.48 -6.20 -52.24
CA ARG A 210 7.04 -6.49 -51.94
C ARG A 210 6.98 -7.56 -50.79
N GLN A 211 5.90 -8.15 -50.26
CA GLN A 211 4.42 -8.30 -50.46
C GLN A 211 3.86 -8.79 -49.08
N ALA A 212 2.60 -8.70 -48.59
CA ALA A 212 1.22 -8.51 -49.08
C ALA A 212 0.43 -9.79 -49.48
N LYS A 213 -0.44 -10.29 -48.57
CA LYS A 213 -1.71 -11.07 -48.70
C LYS A 213 -2.12 -11.56 -47.29
N THR A 214 -3.27 -11.32 -46.63
CA THR A 214 -4.66 -10.88 -46.94
C THR A 214 -5.69 -12.02 -46.96
N LYS A 215 -6.48 -12.13 -45.88
CA LYS A 215 -7.86 -12.67 -45.69
C LYS A 215 -8.17 -12.60 -44.16
N THR A 216 -9.29 -12.13 -43.59
CA THR A 216 -10.68 -11.88 -44.05
C THR A 216 -11.43 -13.22 -44.24
N ARG A 217 -12.57 -13.53 -43.57
CA ARG A 217 -13.65 -12.72 -42.95
C ARG A 217 -14.49 -13.58 -41.97
N ALA A 218 -15.35 -12.96 -41.14
CA ALA A 218 -16.56 -13.51 -40.48
C ALA A 218 -16.39 -14.73 -39.52
N SER A 219 -17.00 -14.87 -38.33
CA SER A 219 -18.32 -14.49 -37.76
C SER A 219 -19.52 -15.32 -38.24
N THR A 220 -20.09 -16.17 -37.37
CA THR A 220 -21.55 -16.43 -37.19
C THR A 220 -21.77 -17.30 -35.93
N VAL A 221 -22.96 -17.15 -35.35
CA VAL A 221 -23.69 -18.01 -34.38
C VAL A 221 -23.49 -19.52 -34.66
N GLY A 222 -23.50 -20.46 -33.71
CA GLY A 222 -23.89 -20.45 -32.30
C GLY A 222 -25.02 -21.48 -32.05
N ASP A 223 -25.08 -22.15 -30.90
CA ASP A 223 -26.08 -23.21 -30.70
C ASP A 223 -26.55 -23.42 -29.24
N LYS A 224 -27.73 -24.03 -29.08
CA LYS A 224 -28.34 -24.44 -27.81
C LYS A 224 -28.76 -25.91 -27.88
N ALA A 225 -28.37 -26.70 -26.89
CA ALA A 225 -29.06 -27.93 -26.55
C ALA A 225 -29.12 -28.10 -25.03
N ALA A 226 -30.28 -28.52 -24.51
CA ALA A 226 -30.49 -28.87 -23.12
C ALA A 226 -31.49 -30.00 -23.03
N GLN A 227 -31.13 -31.09 -22.35
CA GLN A 227 -32.01 -32.14 -21.79
C GLN A 227 -31.14 -33.14 -21.01
N GLY A 228 -31.70 -33.76 -19.97
CA GLY A 228 -30.96 -34.67 -19.08
C GLY A 228 -31.52 -34.64 -17.66
N GLU A 229 -32.65 -35.30 -17.44
CA GLU A 229 -33.18 -35.57 -16.10
C GLU A 229 -32.49 -36.78 -15.45
N LYS A 230 -32.81 -37.01 -14.16
CA LYS A 230 -32.49 -38.20 -13.34
C LYS A 230 -31.03 -38.27 -12.86
N GLU A 231 -30.71 -38.95 -11.75
CA GLU A 231 -31.53 -39.83 -10.90
C GLU A 231 -31.08 -39.74 -9.42
N LEU A 232 -31.99 -40.00 -8.47
CA LEU A 232 -31.66 -40.26 -7.06
C LEU A 232 -31.82 -41.77 -6.75
N PRO A 233 -30.76 -42.49 -6.37
CA PRO A 233 -30.86 -43.80 -5.74
C PRO A 233 -31.00 -43.72 -4.20
N PRO A 234 -31.49 -44.77 -3.50
CA PRO A 234 -32.22 -44.56 -2.24
C PRO A 234 -31.61 -45.11 -0.94
N SER A 235 -32.32 -44.80 0.14
CA SER A 235 -32.19 -45.21 1.55
C SER A 235 -31.86 -46.68 1.87
N ARG A 236 -31.22 -46.91 3.04
CA ARG A 236 -31.57 -47.83 4.17
C ARG A 236 -30.34 -48.05 5.09
N ALA A 237 -30.42 -48.42 6.37
CA ALA A 237 -31.49 -48.28 7.38
C ALA A 237 -30.99 -48.61 8.82
N ALA A 238 -31.61 -47.94 9.81
CA ALA A 238 -31.93 -48.45 11.16
C ALA A 238 -30.84 -48.89 12.16
N ASN A 239 -31.28 -49.00 13.42
CA ASN A 239 -30.56 -49.42 14.64
C ASN A 239 -29.44 -48.46 15.14
N ARG A 240 -29.21 -48.33 16.47
CA ARG A 240 -29.86 -48.99 17.63
C ARG A 240 -30.00 -48.03 18.81
N ARG A 241 -31.10 -48.13 19.56
CA ARG A 241 -31.28 -47.43 20.86
C ARG A 241 -30.29 -47.97 21.89
N ARG A 242 -29.73 -47.11 22.75
CA ARG A 242 -29.47 -47.45 24.17
C ARG A 242 -29.60 -46.21 25.07
N ARG A 243 -30.33 -46.37 26.18
CA ARG A 243 -30.47 -45.40 27.28
C ARG A 243 -29.50 -45.79 28.39
N THR A 244 -28.78 -44.82 28.95
CA THR A 244 -28.32 -44.74 30.37
C THR A 244 -27.89 -43.30 30.59
N ARG A 245 -28.75 -42.44 31.16
CA ARG A 245 -28.82 -42.10 32.60
C ARG A 245 -27.51 -41.55 33.17
N ARG A 246 -27.53 -40.26 33.55
CA ARG A 246 -26.71 -39.69 34.64
C ARG A 246 -26.95 -40.47 35.94
N PRO A 247 -26.00 -40.39 36.88
CA PRO A 247 -26.31 -39.99 38.25
C PRO A 247 -25.78 -38.57 38.54
N THR A 248 -26.43 -37.90 39.48
CA THR A 248 -25.90 -36.73 40.19
C THR A 248 -25.84 -37.07 41.66
N VAL A 249 -24.65 -36.95 42.25
CA VAL A 249 -24.42 -36.40 43.60
C VAL A 249 -23.24 -35.44 43.43
#